data_AF-A0A1Y1ZPH7-F1
#
_entry.id   AF-A0A1Y1ZPH7-F1
#
_cell.length_a   1.000
_cell.length_b   1.000
_cell.length_c   1.000
_cell.angle_alpha   90.00
_cell.angle_beta   90.00
_cell.angle_gamma   90.00
#
_symmetry.space_group_name_H-M   'P 1'
#
loop_
_entity.id
_entity.type
_entity.pdbx_description
1 polymer ?
#
loop_
_entity_poly.entity_id
_entity_poly.type
_entity_poly.pdbx_seq_one_letter_code
_entity_poly.pdbx_strand_id
1 'polypeptide(L)'
;MAESSKGSGLSFGPDPHAAFQDFAKELKQVKDRLKREHNEKAKSSKRLVKAKHINFHLRAALLTTLHLWKIPSVGAASGLRKNLVQHQKDGVGRMKQWQDDVNSRGDILADDMGMGKTVQVIAFLVERPPTPEHPAIIAVPPALMSNWMRELEKWSYPSQLNVLYP
;
A
#
# COMPACT_ATOMS: atom_id res chain seq x y z
N MET A 1 44.18 -18.86 -27.51
CA MET A 1 44.03 -18.53 -26.08
C MET A 1 43.07 -17.35 -26.01
N ALA A 2 41.84 -17.59 -25.56
CA ALA A 2 40.80 -16.57 -25.46
C ALA A 2 40.88 -15.91 -24.07
N GLU A 3 41.09 -14.60 -24.03
CA GLU A 3 40.98 -13.79 -22.82
C GLU A 3 39.50 -13.49 -22.53
N SER A 4 39.06 -13.87 -21.34
CA SER A 4 37.77 -13.56 -20.75
C SER A 4 37.97 -12.40 -19.77
N SER A 5 37.40 -11.22 -20.05
CA SER A 5 37.38 -10.10 -19.11
C SER A 5 35.94 -9.78 -18.66
N LYS A 6 35.60 -10.37 -17.51
CA LYS A 6 34.82 -9.83 -16.38
C LYS A 6 33.84 -8.68 -16.69
N GLY A 7 32.54 -9.01 -16.68
CA GLY A 7 31.45 -8.06 -16.53
C GLY A 7 31.39 -7.48 -15.12
N SER A 8 31.21 -6.16 -15.04
CA SER A 8 30.97 -5.38 -13.84
C SER A 8 29.63 -5.77 -13.20
N GLY A 9 29.67 -6.36 -12.01
CA GLY A 9 28.49 -6.66 -11.21
C GLY A 9 27.83 -5.38 -10.70
N LEU A 10 26.57 -5.17 -11.07
CA LEU A 10 25.69 -4.22 -10.41
C LEU A 10 25.47 -4.69 -8.96
N SER A 11 26.03 -3.97 -7.99
CA SER A 11 25.78 -4.21 -6.57
C SER A 11 24.36 -3.76 -6.24
N PHE A 12 23.40 -4.68 -6.25
CA PHE A 12 22.13 -4.46 -5.59
C PHE A 12 22.40 -4.37 -4.08
N GLY A 13 21.84 -3.35 -3.43
CA GLY A 13 21.91 -3.16 -1.98
C GLY A 13 21.35 -4.37 -1.20
N PRO A 14 21.36 -4.32 0.14
CA PRO A 14 20.91 -5.44 0.96
C PRO A 14 19.51 -5.91 0.53
N ASP A 15 19.35 -7.23 0.39
CA ASP A 15 18.09 -7.88 -0.01
C ASP A 15 16.92 -7.29 0.80
N PRO A 16 15.90 -6.69 0.16
CA PRO A 16 14.77 -6.08 0.84
C PRO A 16 14.05 -7.05 1.79
N HIS A 17 14.01 -8.34 1.45
CA HIS A 17 13.42 -9.35 2.31
C HIS A 17 14.29 -9.62 3.54
N ALA A 18 15.61 -9.69 3.38
CA ALA A 18 16.54 -9.79 4.50
C ALA A 18 16.47 -8.56 5.42
N ALA A 19 16.43 -7.35 4.85
CA ALA A 19 16.31 -6.10 5.60
C ALA A 19 15.00 -6.03 6.42
N PHE A 20 13.89 -6.52 5.85
CA PHE A 20 12.62 -6.61 6.57
C PHE A 20 12.66 -7.64 7.71
N GLN A 21 13.27 -8.81 7.49
CA GLN A 21 13.42 -9.84 8.53
C GLN A 21 14.31 -9.36 9.69
N ASP A 22 15.36 -8.61 9.38
CA ASP A 22 16.24 -8.01 10.40
C ASP A 22 15.51 -6.94 11.21
N PHE A 23 14.72 -6.09 10.55
CA PHE A 23 13.85 -5.13 11.22
C PHE A 23 12.79 -5.82 12.10
N ALA A 24 12.18 -6.92 11.63
CA ALA A 24 11.22 -7.69 12.41
C ALA A 24 11.85 -8.32 13.67
N LYS A 25 13.09 -8.81 13.56
CA LYS A 25 13.86 -9.31 14.71
C LYS A 25 14.17 -8.18 15.70
N GLU A 26 14.55 -7.00 15.20
CA GLU A 26 14.84 -5.82 16.02
C GLU A 26 13.59 -5.37 16.79
N LEU A 27 12.43 -5.29 16.13
CA LEU A 27 11.16 -4.99 16.79
C LEU A 27 10.79 -5.99 17.89
N LYS A 28 11.04 -7.27 17.65
CA LYS A 28 10.81 -8.32 18.66
C LYS A 28 11.73 -8.13 19.87
N GLN A 29 13.00 -7.85 19.65
CA GLN A 29 13.96 -7.58 20.73
C GLN A 29 13.62 -6.31 21.51
N VAL A 30 13.22 -5.23 20.83
CA VAL A 30 12.77 -3.98 21.47
C VAL A 30 11.53 -4.25 22.33
N LYS A 31 10.57 -5.03 21.83
CA LYS A 31 9.37 -5.41 22.58
C LYS A 31 9.71 -6.23 23.83
N ASP A 32 10.64 -7.18 23.72
CA ASP A 32 11.07 -8.00 24.85
C ASP A 32 11.87 -7.19 25.88
N ARG A 33 12.70 -6.24 25.44
CA ARG A 33 13.44 -5.32 26.32
C ARG A 33 12.48 -4.42 27.10
N LEU A 34 11.49 -3.85 26.41
CA LEU A 34 10.44 -3.04 27.04
C LEU A 34 9.66 -3.85 28.08
N LYS A 35 9.39 -5.14 27.82
CA LYS A 35 8.69 -6.01 28.77
C LYS A 35 9.51 -6.28 30.04
N ARG A 36 10.83 -6.47 29.91
CA ARG A 36 11.75 -6.64 31.06
C ARG A 36 11.90 -5.35 31.85
N GLU A 37 12.10 -4.22 31.17
CA GLU A 37 12.20 -2.91 31.81
C GLU A 37 10.90 -2.54 32.56
N HIS A 38 9.73 -2.90 32.04
CA HIS A 38 8.46 -2.65 32.71
C HIS A 38 8.29 -3.52 33.98
N ASN A 39 8.80 -4.76 33.95
CA ASN A 39 8.76 -5.68 35.09
C ASN A 39 9.77 -5.27 36.19
N GLU A 40 10.92 -4.71 35.82
CA GLU A 40 11.88 -4.14 36.77
C GLU A 40 11.43 -2.78 37.33
N LYS A 41 10.84 -1.92 36.49
CA LYS A 41 10.32 -0.60 36.92
C LYS A 41 9.07 -0.72 37.80
N ALA A 42 8.26 -1.78 37.66
CA ALA A 42 7.15 -2.08 38.56
C ALA A 42 7.59 -2.34 40.01
N LYS A 43 8.83 -2.82 40.21
CA LYS A 43 9.43 -3.03 41.55
C LYS A 43 10.00 -1.74 42.17
N SER A 44 10.33 -0.73 41.37
CA SER A 44 10.98 0.53 41.82
C SER A 44 9.99 1.70 42.00
N SER A 45 8.75 1.38 42.32
CA SER A 45 7.49 2.15 42.17
C SER A 45 7.30 3.47 42.96
N LYS A 46 8.35 4.23 43.33
CA LYS A 46 8.19 5.53 44.03
C LYS A 46 8.53 6.80 43.23
N ARG A 47 8.98 6.71 41.97
CA ARG A 47 9.34 7.88 41.12
C ARG A 47 8.46 8.06 39.86
N LEU A 48 7.28 7.45 39.84
CA LEU A 48 6.48 7.13 38.64
C LEU A 48 5.78 8.31 37.93
N VAL A 49 5.82 9.55 38.45
CA VAL A 49 4.97 10.61 37.88
C VAL A 49 5.57 11.25 36.61
N LYS A 50 6.90 11.33 36.47
CA LYS A 50 7.53 12.07 35.35
C LYS A 50 7.69 11.26 34.05
N ALA A 51 7.73 9.93 34.14
CA ALA A 51 7.98 9.03 32.98
C ALA A 51 6.71 8.63 32.20
N LYS A 52 5.51 8.95 32.69
CA LYS A 52 4.24 8.61 32.03
C LYS A 52 4.03 9.37 30.70
N HIS A 53 4.60 10.57 30.55
CA HIS A 53 4.37 11.43 29.38
C HIS A 53 5.05 10.93 28.09
N ILE A 54 6.28 10.42 28.16
CA ILE A 54 7.00 9.94 26.95
C ILE A 54 6.35 8.68 26.37
N ASN A 55 5.83 7.81 27.23
CA ASN A 55 5.12 6.59 26.80
C ASN A 55 3.73 6.90 26.22
N PHE A 56 3.11 8.02 26.60
CA PHE A 56 1.85 8.47 26.03
C PHE A 56 2.01 8.88 24.56
N HIS A 57 3.03 9.68 24.22
CA HIS A 57 3.24 10.12 22.84
C HIS A 57 3.63 8.99 21.90
N LEU A 58 4.46 8.03 22.35
CA LEU A 58 4.79 6.86 21.55
C LEU A 58 3.60 5.94 21.37
N ARG A 59 2.77 5.74 22.40
CA ARG A 59 1.53 4.96 22.26
C ARG A 59 0.48 5.67 21.43
N ALA A 60 0.35 6.99 21.55
CA ALA A 60 -0.54 7.78 20.72
C ALA A 60 -0.08 7.70 19.26
N ALA A 61 1.20 7.94 18.96
CA ALA A 61 1.75 7.77 17.63
C ALA A 61 1.54 6.35 17.10
N LEU A 62 1.85 5.31 17.89
CA LEU A 62 1.67 3.92 17.49
C LEU A 62 0.19 3.55 17.28
N LEU A 63 -0.71 4.03 18.14
CA LEU A 63 -2.15 3.82 18.03
C LEU A 63 -2.75 4.61 16.87
N THR A 64 -2.24 5.81 16.57
CA THR A 64 -2.59 6.61 15.39
C THR A 64 -2.11 5.91 14.14
N THR A 65 -0.84 5.47 14.08
CA THR A 65 -0.28 4.67 12.98
C THR A 65 -1.01 3.34 12.81
N LEU A 66 -1.46 2.69 13.89
CA LEU A 66 -2.28 1.47 13.85
C LEU A 66 -3.76 1.75 13.48
N HIS A 67 -4.35 2.85 13.93
CA HIS A 67 -5.71 3.28 13.54
C HIS A 67 -5.78 3.80 12.10
N LEU A 68 -4.66 4.31 11.58
CA LEU A 68 -4.51 4.73 10.17
C LEU A 68 -4.64 3.55 9.20
N TRP A 69 -4.57 2.30 9.68
CA TRP A 69 -4.76 1.11 8.88
C TRP A 69 -6.21 0.59 8.89
N LYS A 70 -7.18 1.41 9.29
CA LYS A 70 -8.59 1.09 9.08
C LYS A 70 -8.92 1.35 7.62
N ILE A 71 -8.65 0.36 6.77
CA ILE A 71 -8.93 0.44 5.33
C ILE A 71 -10.44 0.59 5.16
N PRO A 72 -10.93 1.66 4.50
CA PRO A 72 -12.36 1.83 4.27
C PRO A 72 -12.85 0.65 3.42
N SER A 73 -13.87 -0.05 3.91
CA SER A 73 -14.47 -1.15 3.16
C SER A 73 -15.10 -0.58 1.90
N VAL A 74 -14.51 -0.87 0.74
CA VAL A 74 -15.13 -0.57 -0.55
C VAL A 74 -16.32 -1.51 -0.69
N GLY A 75 -17.52 -0.93 -0.74
CA GLY A 75 -18.76 -1.66 -1.00
C GLY A 75 -18.72 -2.32 -2.38
N ALA A 76 -19.76 -3.08 -2.73
CA ALA A 76 -19.90 -3.57 -4.11
C ALA A 76 -19.99 -2.35 -5.03
N ALA A 77 -18.91 -2.03 -5.75
CA ALA A 77 -18.85 -0.87 -6.63
C ALA A 77 -20.00 -0.94 -7.64
N SER A 78 -20.99 -0.07 -7.46
CA SER A 78 -22.12 0.07 -8.38
C SER A 78 -21.56 0.51 -9.74
N GLY A 79 -21.39 -0.43 -10.66
CA GLY A 79 -20.75 -0.17 -11.95
C GLY A 79 -19.73 -1.23 -12.38
N LEU A 80 -19.26 -2.09 -11.47
CA LEU A 80 -18.46 -3.25 -11.85
C LEU A 80 -19.35 -4.42 -12.31
N ARG A 81 -18.91 -5.13 -13.35
CA ARG A 81 -19.57 -6.34 -13.88
C ARG A 81 -19.41 -7.55 -12.96
N LYS A 82 -18.37 -7.55 -12.12
CA LYS A 82 -17.97 -8.67 -11.26
C LYS A 82 -17.54 -8.16 -9.90
N ASN A 83 -17.62 -9.04 -8.89
CA ASN A 83 -17.17 -8.72 -7.55
C ASN A 83 -15.65 -8.80 -7.43
N LEU A 84 -15.06 -7.84 -6.73
CA LEU A 84 -13.65 -7.87 -6.33
C LEU A 84 -13.44 -8.85 -5.18
N VAL A 85 -12.27 -9.48 -5.14
CA VAL A 85 -11.83 -10.23 -3.96
C VAL A 85 -11.32 -9.28 -2.86
N GLN A 86 -11.22 -9.76 -1.62
CA GLN A 86 -11.03 -8.89 -0.46
C GLN A 86 -9.78 -7.99 -0.57
N HIS A 87 -8.62 -8.56 -0.93
CA HIS A 87 -7.39 -7.78 -1.05
C HIS A 87 -7.47 -6.69 -2.15
N GLN A 88 -8.26 -6.92 -3.20
CA GLN A 88 -8.50 -5.92 -4.24
C GLN A 88 -9.38 -4.78 -3.72
N LYS A 89 -10.41 -5.10 -2.93
CA LYS A 89 -11.21 -4.08 -2.25
C LYS A 89 -10.35 -3.25 -1.30
N ASP A 90 -9.45 -3.90 -0.58
CA ASP A 90 -8.53 -3.24 0.34
C ASP A 90 -7.59 -2.29 -0.44
N GLY A 91 -7.04 -2.75 -1.56
CA GLY A 91 -6.23 -1.93 -2.47
C GLY A 91 -6.97 -0.69 -2.99
N VAL A 92 -8.21 -0.86 -3.44
CA VAL A 92 -9.06 0.26 -3.89
C VAL A 92 -9.38 1.22 -2.74
N GLY A 93 -9.65 0.70 -1.54
CA GLY A 93 -9.92 1.49 -0.35
C GLY A 93 -8.73 2.39 0.01
N ARG A 94 -7.51 1.83 -0.06
CA ARG A 94 -6.26 2.59 0.14
C ARG A 94 -6.12 3.71 -0.90
N MET A 95 -6.30 3.41 -2.19
CA MET A 95 -6.20 4.42 -3.25
C MET A 95 -7.19 5.58 -3.04
N LYS A 96 -8.44 5.29 -2.63
CA LYS A 96 -9.43 6.33 -2.31
C LYS A 96 -8.98 7.21 -1.15
N GLN A 97 -8.50 6.58 -0.07
CA GLN A 97 -8.00 7.31 1.10
C GLN A 97 -6.81 8.21 0.76
N TRP A 98 -5.86 7.71 -0.03
CA TRP A 98 -4.71 8.51 -0.48
C TRP A 98 -5.10 9.64 -1.41
N GLN A 99 -6.13 9.49 -2.24
CA GLN A 99 -6.61 10.58 -3.10
C GLN A 99 -7.31 11.70 -2.30
N ASP A 100 -7.98 11.36 -1.19
CA ASP A 100 -8.68 12.33 -0.33
C ASP A 100 -7.74 13.09 0.60
N ASP A 101 -6.52 12.60 0.83
CA ASP A 101 -5.53 13.28 1.65
C ASP A 101 -4.95 14.50 0.92
N VAL A 102 -5.18 15.68 1.47
CA VAL A 102 -4.69 16.97 0.97
C VAL A 102 -3.16 17.06 0.90
N ASN A 103 -2.44 16.24 1.67
CA ASN A 103 -0.98 16.18 1.66
C ASN A 103 -0.43 15.07 0.75
N SER A 104 -1.31 14.32 0.08
CA SER A 104 -0.93 13.22 -0.79
C SER A 104 -0.10 13.70 -1.98
N ARG A 105 0.90 12.90 -2.33
CA ARG A 105 1.75 13.12 -3.51
C ARG A 105 1.58 12.00 -4.55
N GLY A 106 0.49 11.23 -4.42
CA GLY A 106 0.24 10.02 -5.19
C GLY A 106 0.47 8.75 -4.37
N ASP A 107 0.13 7.61 -4.97
CA ASP A 107 0.20 6.28 -4.37
C ASP A 107 0.97 5.32 -5.29
N ILE A 108 1.61 4.30 -4.71
CA ILE A 108 2.30 3.23 -5.43
C ILE A 108 1.61 1.91 -5.12
N LEU A 109 0.90 1.37 -6.11
CA LEU A 109 0.30 0.05 -6.00
C LEU A 109 1.33 -1.06 -6.28
N ALA A 110 2.02 -1.50 -5.23
CA ALA A 110 3.12 -2.47 -5.28
C ALA A 110 2.72 -3.91 -4.87
N ASP A 111 1.47 -4.30 -5.11
CA ASP A 111 1.04 -5.69 -4.87
C ASP A 111 1.81 -6.68 -5.76
N ASP A 112 1.91 -7.95 -5.35
CA ASP A 112 2.60 -8.99 -6.12
C ASP A 112 2.00 -9.17 -7.54
N MET A 113 2.80 -9.75 -8.43
CA MET A 113 2.33 -10.12 -9.77
C MET A 113 1.17 -11.12 -9.66
N GLY A 114 0.13 -10.94 -10.47
CA GLY A 114 -1.08 -11.78 -10.44
C GLY A 114 -2.14 -11.36 -9.42
N MET A 115 -1.88 -10.41 -8.52
CA MET A 115 -2.88 -9.94 -7.54
C MET A 115 -4.01 -9.07 -8.15
N GLY A 116 -3.91 -8.73 -9.44
CA GLY A 116 -4.94 -7.97 -10.15
C GLY A 116 -4.81 -6.46 -9.98
N LYS A 117 -3.60 -5.90 -10.06
CA LYS A 117 -3.39 -4.45 -10.00
C LYS A 117 -4.22 -3.68 -11.03
N THR A 118 -4.32 -4.20 -12.26
CA THR A 118 -5.14 -3.60 -13.32
C THR A 118 -6.61 -3.51 -12.93
N VAL A 119 -7.21 -4.58 -12.38
CA VAL A 119 -8.61 -4.54 -11.96
C VAL A 119 -8.83 -3.59 -10.78
N GLN A 120 -7.85 -3.49 -9.86
CA GLN A 120 -7.93 -2.50 -8.78
C GLN A 120 -7.96 -1.06 -9.32
N VAL A 121 -7.12 -0.73 -10.30
CA VAL A 121 -7.13 0.60 -10.93
C VAL A 121 -8.45 0.86 -11.65
N ILE A 122 -8.96 -0.12 -12.41
CA ILE A 122 -10.27 0.01 -13.09
C ILE A 122 -11.39 0.22 -12.08
N ALA A 123 -11.41 -0.57 -11.01
CA ALA A 123 -12.40 -0.43 -9.94
C ALA A 123 -12.35 0.93 -9.26
N PHE A 124 -11.14 1.46 -9.02
CA PHE A 124 -10.95 2.79 -8.50
C PHE A 124 -11.53 3.86 -9.44
N LEU A 125 -11.27 3.76 -10.74
CA LEU A 125 -11.85 4.67 -11.74
C LEU A 125 -13.37 4.55 -11.84
N VAL A 126 -13.95 3.36 -11.68
CA VAL A 126 -15.42 3.19 -11.66
C VAL A 126 -16.04 3.79 -10.40
N GLU A 127 -15.39 3.63 -9.24
CA GLU A 127 -15.82 4.22 -7.97
C GLU A 127 -15.68 5.76 -7.95
N ARG A 128 -14.71 6.29 -8.69
CA ARG A 128 -14.44 7.72 -8.84
C ARG A 128 -14.28 8.06 -10.32
N PRO A 129 -15.38 8.10 -11.09
CA PRO A 129 -15.34 8.30 -12.52
C PRO A 129 -14.70 9.66 -12.84
N PRO A 130 -13.73 9.70 -13.78
CA PRO A 130 -13.17 10.95 -14.25
C PRO A 130 -14.25 11.78 -14.94
N THR A 131 -14.14 13.10 -14.84
CA THR A 131 -15.04 14.04 -15.53
C THR A 131 -14.31 14.70 -16.70
N PRO A 132 -15.01 15.35 -17.64
CA PRO A 132 -14.37 16.11 -18.70
C PRO A 132 -13.40 17.20 -18.19
N GLU A 133 -13.70 17.79 -17.04
CA GLU A 133 -12.86 18.81 -16.38
C GLU A 133 -11.66 18.18 -15.65
N HIS A 134 -11.80 16.92 -15.23
CA HIS A 134 -10.78 16.16 -14.49
C HIS A 134 -10.60 14.77 -15.12
N PRO A 135 -9.98 14.69 -16.32
CA PRO A 135 -9.80 13.42 -17.00
C PRO A 135 -8.74 12.56 -16.30
N ALA A 136 -8.87 11.23 -16.43
CA ALA A 136 -7.84 10.28 -16.01
C ALA A 136 -7.02 9.82 -17.22
N ILE A 137 -5.71 9.67 -17.03
CA ILE A 137 -4.78 9.16 -18.06
C ILE A 137 -4.12 7.89 -17.55
N ILE A 138 -4.14 6.85 -18.38
CA ILE A 138 -3.46 5.58 -18.12
C ILE A 138 -2.32 5.44 -19.12
N ALA A 139 -1.08 5.59 -18.65
CA ALA A 139 0.11 5.43 -19.48
C ALA A 139 0.65 4.00 -19.36
N VAL A 140 0.72 3.27 -20.48
CA VAL A 140 1.16 1.87 -20.52
C VAL A 140 2.04 1.62 -21.75
N PRO A 141 2.97 0.64 -21.69
CA PRO A 141 3.66 0.16 -22.88
C PRO A 141 2.66 -0.28 -23.97
N PRO A 142 2.94 -0.05 -25.27
CA PRO A 142 2.03 -0.40 -26.37
C PRO A 142 1.57 -1.87 -26.33
N ALA A 143 2.47 -2.79 -25.97
CA ALA A 143 2.17 -4.21 -25.85
C ALA A 143 1.06 -4.53 -24.81
N LEU A 144 0.85 -3.66 -23.81
CA LEU A 144 -0.17 -3.85 -22.78
C LEU A 144 -1.50 -3.18 -23.12
N MET A 145 -1.59 -2.32 -24.13
CA MET A 145 -2.83 -1.60 -24.47
C MET A 145 -3.99 -2.57 -24.71
N SER A 146 -3.78 -3.63 -25.50
CA SER A 146 -4.82 -4.63 -25.77
C SER A 146 -5.29 -5.35 -24.51
N ASN A 147 -4.40 -5.56 -23.53
CA ASN A 147 -4.75 -6.18 -22.26
C ASN A 147 -5.61 -5.25 -21.41
N TRP A 148 -5.26 -3.96 -21.36
CA TRP A 148 -6.05 -2.95 -20.66
C TRP A 148 -7.45 -2.79 -21.25
N MET A 149 -7.57 -2.75 -22.58
CA MET A 149 -8.89 -2.69 -23.23
C MET A 149 -9.77 -3.90 -22.87
N ARG A 150 -9.22 -5.12 -22.97
CA ARG A 150 -9.95 -6.35 -22.59
C ARG A 150 -10.37 -6.33 -21.12
N GLU A 151 -9.49 -5.89 -20.21
CA GLU A 151 -9.82 -5.83 -18.79
C GLU A 151 -10.87 -4.74 -18.50
N LEU A 152 -10.82 -3.57 -19.18
CA LEU A 152 -11.84 -2.54 -19.08
C LEU A 152 -13.23 -3.06 -19.48
N GLU A 153 -13.35 -3.71 -20.63
CA GLU A 153 -14.60 -4.30 -21.12
C GLU A 153 -15.12 -5.41 -20.19
N LYS A 154 -14.20 -6.20 -19.64
CA LYS A 154 -14.51 -7.32 -18.75
C LYS A 154 -15.01 -6.87 -17.38
N TRP A 155 -14.49 -5.77 -16.84
CA TRP A 155 -14.76 -5.34 -15.47
C TRP A 155 -15.73 -4.17 -15.36
N SER A 156 -15.82 -3.30 -16.37
CA SER A 156 -16.68 -2.11 -16.37
C SER A 156 -17.77 -2.17 -17.44
N TYR A 157 -18.91 -1.52 -17.19
CA TYR A 157 -19.89 -1.27 -18.26
C TYR A 157 -19.45 -0.04 -19.07
N PRO A 158 -19.68 -0.01 -20.40
CA PRO A 158 -19.33 1.14 -21.25
C PRO A 158 -19.97 2.46 -20.79
N SER A 159 -21.10 2.40 -20.07
CA SER A 159 -21.75 3.58 -19.48
C SER A 159 -21.00 4.19 -18.28
N GLN A 160 -20.00 3.50 -17.73
CA GLN A 160 -19.27 3.95 -16.55
C GLN A 160 -18.03 4.77 -16.91
N LEU A 161 -17.33 4.41 -18.00
CA LEU A 161 -16.07 5.04 -18.40
C LEU A 161 -16.08 5.27 -19.91
N ASN A 162 -15.92 6.52 -20.34
CA ASN A 162 -15.67 6.86 -21.73
C ASN A 162 -14.16 6.76 -22.00
N VAL A 163 -13.74 5.72 -22.73
CA VAL A 163 -12.33 5.42 -22.97
C VAL A 163 -11.91 5.86 -24.36
N LEU A 164 -10.91 6.74 -24.43
CA LEU A 164 -10.28 7.18 -25.68
C LEU A 164 -8.89 6.55 -25.78
N TYR A 165 -8.57 5.98 -26.94
CA TYR A 165 -7.24 5.43 -27.25
C TYR A 165 -6.88 5.73 -28.70
N PRO A 166 -5.57 5.92 -29.01
CA PRO A 166 -5.08 6.20 -30.36
C PRO A 166 -5.15 5.00 -31.30
#